data_AF-A0A8S2RQB6-F1
#
_entry.id   AF-A0A8S2RQB6-F1
#
_cell.length_a   1.000
_cell.length_b   1.000
_cell.length_c   1.000
_cell.angle_alpha   90.00
_cell.angle_beta   90.00
_cell.angle_gamma   90.00
#
_symmetry.space_group_name_H-M   'P 1'
#
loop_
_entity.id
_entity.type
_entity.pdbx_description
1 polymer ?
#
loop_
_entity_poly.entity_id
_entity_poly.type
_entity_poly.pdbx_seq_one_letter_code
_entity_poly.pdbx_strand_id
1 'polypeptide(L)'
;MQRKSSTQNSTRIVADNQRSSTATVPKSNISTNERATWFYKASDSSWLPFGDIEKEILEKAFLNHEKQVELDRCLVDLEKNIRIDKHDSSSRLQIKRSVVQSSDYTALRPERFYV
;
A
#
# COMPACT_ATOMS: atom_id res chain seq x y z
N MET A 1 -8.72 -20.42 -57.89
CA MET A 1 -7.71 -21.53 -57.81
C MET A 1 -7.34 -21.68 -56.35
N GLN A 2 -7.62 -22.82 -55.69
CA GLN A 2 -6.70 -23.98 -55.51
C GLN A 2 -5.39 -23.62 -54.78
N ARG A 3 -4.91 -24.28 -53.70
CA ARG A 3 -5.36 -25.48 -52.95
C ARG A 3 -4.78 -25.51 -51.51
N LYS A 4 -5.61 -25.92 -50.54
CA LYS A 4 -5.42 -26.93 -49.46
C LYS A 4 -4.07 -27.10 -48.71
N SER A 5 -4.14 -27.10 -47.37
CA SER A 5 -3.56 -28.07 -46.40
C SER A 5 -4.04 -27.71 -44.97
N SER A 6 -4.59 -28.54 -44.06
CA SER A 6 -5.01 -29.96 -44.03
C SER A 6 -3.98 -31.05 -43.68
N THR A 7 -3.77 -31.33 -42.37
CA THR A 7 -3.27 -32.59 -41.71
C THR A 7 -3.21 -32.32 -40.18
N GLN A 8 -3.49 -33.19 -39.21
CA GLN A 8 -4.39 -34.36 -39.03
C GLN A 8 -4.60 -34.55 -37.50
N ASN A 9 -5.70 -35.15 -37.07
CA ASN A 9 -5.89 -35.56 -35.67
C ASN A 9 -5.06 -36.81 -35.34
N SER A 10 -4.59 -36.95 -34.09
CA SER A 10 -4.23 -38.27 -33.55
C SER A 10 -4.46 -38.35 -32.03
N THR A 11 -5.20 -39.37 -31.62
CA THR A 11 -5.69 -39.59 -30.26
C THR A 11 -4.73 -40.46 -29.46
N ARG A 12 -4.54 -40.17 -28.16
CA ARG A 12 -4.24 -41.22 -27.18
C ARG A 12 -4.89 -40.92 -25.83
N ILE A 13 -5.90 -41.71 -25.50
CA ILE A 13 -6.44 -41.83 -24.14
C ILE A 13 -5.64 -42.93 -23.46
N VAL A 14 -5.02 -42.63 -22.33
CA VAL A 14 -4.61 -43.61 -21.32
C VAL A 14 -5.04 -43.06 -19.98
N ALA A 15 -6.01 -43.72 -19.36
CA ALA A 15 -6.32 -43.50 -17.96
C ALA A 15 -5.44 -44.44 -17.15
N ASP A 16 -4.73 -43.92 -16.14
CA ASP A 16 -4.50 -44.69 -14.93
C ASP A 16 -4.52 -43.76 -13.71
N ASN A 17 -4.88 -44.33 -12.58
CA ASN A 17 -5.53 -43.66 -11.46
C ASN A 17 -4.80 -44.02 -10.17
N GLN A 18 -3.82 -43.19 -9.78
CA GLN A 18 -3.20 -43.31 -8.45
C GLN A 18 -3.27 -42.00 -7.67
N ARG A 19 -4.03 -42.08 -6.56
CA ARG A 19 -4.07 -41.06 -5.51
C ARG A 19 -2.68 -40.90 -4.88
N SER A 20 -2.26 -39.66 -4.68
CA SER A 20 -1.54 -39.28 -3.47
C SER A 20 -1.86 -37.83 -3.15
N SER A 21 -2.77 -37.67 -2.18
CA SER A 21 -3.25 -36.36 -1.73
C SER A 21 -2.22 -35.70 -0.82
N THR A 22 -1.22 -35.02 -1.39
CA THR A 22 -0.59 -33.90 -0.68
C THR A 22 -1.46 -32.69 -0.91
N ALA A 23 -2.29 -32.34 0.07
CA ALA A 23 -3.09 -31.13 0.02
C ALA A 23 -2.15 -29.92 -0.04
N THR A 24 -1.99 -29.37 -1.25
CA THR A 24 -1.45 -28.02 -1.43
C THR A 24 -2.48 -27.08 -0.81
N VAL A 25 -2.33 -26.84 0.50
CA VAL A 25 -3.03 -25.77 1.20
C VAL A 25 -2.82 -24.52 0.35
N PRO A 26 -3.88 -23.88 -0.17
CA PRO A 26 -3.72 -22.60 -0.85
C PRO A 26 -3.11 -21.69 0.20
N LYS A 27 -1.83 -21.34 0.03
CA LYS A 27 -1.17 -20.35 0.89
C LYS A 27 -2.08 -19.14 0.85
N SER A 28 -2.70 -18.86 2.01
CA SER A 28 -3.67 -17.80 2.16
C SER A 28 -3.11 -16.55 1.49
N ASN A 29 -3.91 -15.90 0.63
CA ASN A 29 -3.63 -14.53 0.21
C ASN A 29 -3.54 -13.69 1.47
N ILE A 30 -2.34 -13.58 2.03
CA ILE A 30 -2.01 -12.55 2.99
C ILE A 30 -2.04 -11.30 2.14
N SER A 31 -3.20 -10.64 2.12
CA SER A 31 -3.30 -9.27 1.66
C SER A 31 -2.35 -8.49 2.55
N THR A 32 -1.14 -8.24 2.05
CA THR A 32 -0.22 -7.27 2.63
C THR A 32 -1.04 -6.00 2.77
N ASN A 33 -1.36 -5.66 4.01
CA ASN A 33 -2.29 -4.60 4.34
C ASN A 33 -1.50 -3.30 4.23
N GLU A 34 -1.27 -2.92 2.97
CA GLU A 34 -0.46 -1.79 2.53
C GLU A 34 -1.00 -0.52 3.15
N ARG A 35 -0.29 -0.02 4.17
CA ARG A 35 -0.68 1.20 4.87
C ARG A 35 0.15 2.36 4.34
N ALA A 36 -0.53 3.30 3.72
CA ALA A 36 0.06 4.58 3.39
C ALA A 36 0.45 5.33 4.67
N THR A 37 1.62 5.95 4.65
CA THR A 37 2.11 6.84 5.69
C THR A 37 2.57 8.13 5.05
N TRP A 38 2.20 9.24 5.67
CA TRP A 38 2.57 10.59 5.25
C TRP A 38 3.75 11.10 6.07
N PHE A 39 4.68 11.78 5.41
CA PHE A 39 5.87 12.39 6.00
C PHE A 39 6.02 13.84 5.55
N TYR A 40 6.63 14.68 6.39
CA TYR A 40 7.10 16.02 6.02
C TYR A 40 8.62 16.12 6.20
N LYS A 41 9.25 16.98 5.41
CA LYS A 41 10.70 17.23 5.47
C LYS A 41 10.99 18.32 6.48
N ALA A 42 11.77 18.03 7.52
CA ALA A 42 12.19 19.00 8.52
C ALA A 42 13.42 19.80 8.06
N SER A 43 13.79 20.83 8.82
CA SER A 43 14.88 21.77 8.48
C SER A 43 16.27 21.10 8.42
N ASP A 44 16.46 20.01 9.15
CA ASP A 44 17.65 19.14 9.10
C ASP A 44 17.65 18.19 7.89
N SER A 45 16.68 18.32 6.99
CA SER A 45 16.39 17.43 5.86
C SER A 45 15.95 16.01 6.21
N SER A 46 15.67 15.71 7.49
CA SER A 46 15.02 14.45 7.88
C SER A 46 13.57 14.39 7.40
N TRP A 47 13.05 13.18 7.19
CA TRP A 47 11.64 12.95 6.90
C TRP A 47 10.93 12.46 8.16
N LEU A 48 10.12 13.32 8.77
CA LEU A 48 9.36 13.02 9.97
C LEU A 48 7.95 12.58 9.59
N PRO A 49 7.39 11.53 10.21
CA PRO A 49 6.01 11.14 9.98
C PRO A 49 5.05 12.20 10.56
N PHE A 50 3.87 12.35 9.97
CA PHE A 50 2.74 13.03 10.61
C PHE A 50 2.25 12.22 11.85
N GLY A 51 1.37 12.80 12.67
CA GLY A 51 0.64 12.06 13.69
C GLY A 51 -0.35 11.04 13.08
N ASP A 52 -0.75 10.01 13.83
CA ASP A 52 -1.58 8.94 13.26
C ASP A 52 -2.97 9.42 12.78
N ILE A 53 -3.59 10.34 13.52
CA ILE A 53 -4.86 10.99 13.13
C ILE A 53 -4.64 11.85 11.87
N GLU A 54 -3.55 12.63 11.82
CA GLU A 54 -3.22 13.48 10.68
C GLU A 54 -2.98 12.64 9.41
N LYS A 55 -2.32 11.47 9.51
CA LYS A 55 -2.15 10.52 8.39
C LYS A 55 -3.50 10.04 7.86
N GLU A 56 -4.43 9.68 8.73
CA GLU A 56 -5.75 9.19 8.32
C GLU A 56 -6.55 10.28 7.60
N ILE A 57 -6.52 11.52 8.11
CA ILE A 57 -7.16 12.68 7.47
C ILE A 57 -6.53 12.95 6.10
N LEU A 58 -5.20 13.00 6.01
CA LEU A 58 -4.47 13.23 4.75
C LEU A 58 -4.71 12.13 3.71
N GLU A 59 -4.73 10.87 4.14
CA GLU A 59 -4.99 9.74 3.25
C GLU A 59 -6.43 9.76 2.73
N LYS A 60 -7.41 10.03 3.60
CA LYS A 60 -8.82 10.18 3.21
C LYS A 60 -9.00 11.31 2.19
N ALA A 61 -8.41 12.47 2.45
CA ALA A 61 -8.48 13.62 1.56
C ALA A 61 -7.81 13.35 0.19
N PHE A 62 -6.66 12.66 0.20
CA PHE A 62 -5.97 12.22 -1.03
C PHE A 62 -6.83 11.25 -1.86
N LEU A 63 -7.48 10.27 -1.22
CA LEU A 63 -8.40 9.34 -1.87
C LEU A 63 -9.68 10.03 -2.40
N ASN A 64 -10.12 11.12 -1.76
CA ASN A 64 -11.22 11.96 -2.22
C ASN A 64 -10.82 12.95 -3.33
N HIS A 65 -9.55 12.99 -3.74
CA HIS A 65 -8.97 13.98 -4.65
C HIS A 65 -9.12 15.44 -4.18
N GLU A 66 -9.12 15.66 -2.86
CA GLU A 66 -9.09 17.00 -2.28
C GLU A 66 -7.73 17.68 -2.54
N LYS A 67 -7.75 18.99 -2.81
CA LYS A 67 -6.53 19.75 -3.14
C LYS A 67 -5.77 20.22 -1.90
N GLN A 68 -6.50 20.53 -0.84
CA GLN A 68 -5.97 21.13 0.38
C GLN A 68 -6.68 20.55 1.60
N VAL A 69 -5.93 20.36 2.68
CA VAL A 69 -6.38 19.78 3.95
C VAL A 69 -5.97 20.71 5.07
N GLU A 70 -6.93 21.17 5.86
CA GLU A 70 -6.63 21.93 7.06
C GLU A 70 -6.48 20.98 8.26
N LEU A 71 -5.29 21.00 8.87
CA LEU A 71 -4.98 20.33 10.13
C LEU A 71 -4.87 21.38 11.25
N ASP A 72 -4.83 20.98 12.52
CA ASP A 72 -4.81 21.93 13.65
C ASP A 72 -3.71 22.98 13.55
N ARG A 73 -2.48 22.55 13.23
CA ARG A 73 -1.27 23.40 13.22
C ARG A 73 -0.85 23.89 11.83
N CYS A 74 -1.40 23.34 10.77
CA CYS A 74 -0.92 23.60 9.41
C CYS A 74 -2.00 23.42 8.35
N LEU A 75 -1.77 24.05 7.19
CA LEU A 75 -2.49 23.76 5.95
C LEU A 75 -1.60 22.86 5.09
N VAL A 76 -2.15 21.79 4.53
CA VAL A 76 -1.45 20.90 3.62
C VAL A 76 -2.03 21.02 2.22
N ASP A 77 -1.21 21.41 1.26
CA ASP A 77 -1.54 21.49 -0.16
C ASP A 77 -1.03 20.21 -0.85
N LEU A 78 -1.97 19.32 -1.16
CA LEU A 78 -1.70 17.99 -1.73
C LEU A 78 -1.30 18.07 -3.21
N GLU A 79 -1.79 19.09 -3.93
CA GLU A 79 -1.44 19.34 -5.34
C GLU A 79 0.04 19.76 -5.46
N LYS A 80 0.52 20.62 -4.56
CA LYS A 80 1.92 21.09 -4.51
C LYS A 80 2.83 20.21 -3.64
N ASN A 81 2.28 19.26 -2.90
CA ASN A 81 2.98 18.44 -1.90
C ASN A 81 3.77 19.30 -0.88
N ILE A 82 3.10 20.29 -0.28
CA ILE A 82 3.67 21.15 0.77
C ILE A 82 2.75 21.26 1.99
N ARG A 83 3.37 21.36 3.16
CA ARG A 83 2.77 21.83 4.41
C ARG A 83 3.16 23.30 4.60
N ILE A 84 2.19 24.13 4.98
CA ILE A 84 2.36 25.53 5.37
C ILE A 84 1.97 25.63 6.85
N ASP A 85 2.84 26.16 7.71
CA ASP A 85 2.49 26.31 9.13
C ASP A 85 1.48 27.46 9.34
N LYS A 86 0.53 27.30 10.27
CA LYS A 86 -0.45 28.36 10.57
C LYS A 86 0.14 29.49 11.42
N HIS A 87 1.17 29.20 12.21
CA HIS A 87 1.84 30.22 13.02
C HIS A 87 2.94 30.96 12.24
N ASP A 88 3.46 30.32 11.18
CA ASP A 88 4.43 30.91 10.26
C ASP A 88 4.12 30.50 8.81
N SER A 89 3.35 31.35 8.12
CA SER A 89 2.99 31.18 6.70
C SER A 89 4.18 31.21 5.74
N SER A 90 5.38 31.62 6.20
CA SER A 90 6.62 31.54 5.43
C SER A 90 7.28 30.16 5.53
N SER A 91 7.02 29.42 6.62
CA SER A 91 7.46 28.04 6.81
C SER A 91 6.70 27.10 5.89
N ARG A 92 7.38 26.66 4.83
CA ARG A 92 6.88 25.72 3.83
C ARG A 92 7.75 24.47 3.78
N LEU A 93 7.20 23.34 4.21
CA LEU A 93 7.90 22.06 4.26
C LEU A 93 7.35 21.12 3.19
N GLN A 94 8.23 20.40 2.48
CA GLN A 94 7.81 19.38 1.52
C GLN A 94 7.14 18.22 2.24
N ILE A 95 6.12 17.61 1.63
CA ILE A 95 5.50 16.37 2.11
C ILE A 95 5.72 15.23 1.11
N LYS A 96 5.53 13.99 1.56
CA LYS A 96 5.41 12.81 0.69
C LYS A 96 4.50 11.75 1.29
N ARG A 97 3.82 11.02 0.42
CA ARG A 97 3.15 9.75 0.74
C ARG A 97 4.11 8.60 0.46
N SER A 98 4.12 7.58 1.30
CA SER A 98 4.84 6.32 1.07
C SER A 98 3.99 5.15 1.51
N VAL A 99 4.05 4.02 0.79
CA VAL A 99 3.34 2.80 1.16
C VAL A 99 4.29 1.92 1.96
N VAL A 100 3.90 1.58 3.19
CA VAL A 100 4.68 0.73 4.09
C VAL A 100 4.06 -0.67 4.10
N GLN A 101 4.90 -1.70 3.95
CA GLN A 101 4.45 -3.09 4.03
C GLN A 101 4.19 -3.47 5.50
N SER A 102 3.13 -4.24 5.75
CA SER A 102 2.72 -4.56 7.13
C SER A 102 3.75 -5.40 7.90
N SER A 103 4.72 -6.01 7.20
CA SER A 103 5.89 -6.70 7.79
C SER A 103 6.73 -5.83 8.70
N ASP A 104 6.77 -4.52 8.43
CA ASP A 104 7.66 -3.58 9.11
C ASP A 104 7.03 -3.06 10.42
N TYR A 105 5.72 -3.26 10.59
CA TYR A 105 5.04 -3.11 11.86
C TYR A 105 5.30 -4.34 12.71
N THR A 106 6.35 -4.27 13.55
CA THR A 106 6.67 -5.31 14.54
C THR A 106 5.41 -5.72 15.31
N ALA A 107 4.95 -6.95 15.10
CA ALA A 107 3.77 -7.47 15.78
C ALA A 107 3.93 -7.32 17.30
N LEU A 108 2.95 -6.70 17.95
CA LEU A 108 2.90 -6.60 19.41
C LEU A 108 3.06 -8.00 19.99
N ARG A 109 4.13 -8.25 20.76
CA ARG A 109 4.45 -9.60 21.24
C ARG A 109 3.26 -10.17 22.04
N PRO A 110 2.60 -11.26 21.57
CA PRO A 110 1.42 -11.80 22.24
C PRO A 110 1.68 -12.23 23.68
N GLU A 111 2.93 -12.61 23.96
CA GLU A 111 3.49 -12.99 25.26
C GLU A 111 3.24 -11.95 26.38
N ARG A 112 2.97 -10.69 26.05
CA ARG A 112 2.67 -9.63 27.05
C ARG A 112 1.21 -9.58 27.52
N PHE A 113 0.31 -10.35 26.92
CA PHE A 113 -1.13 -10.29 27.19
C PHE A 113 -1.67 -11.53 27.92
N TYR A 114 -0.80 -12.47 28.27
CA TYR A 114 -1.12 -13.62 29.13
C TYR A 114 -0.45 -13.42 30.49
N VAL A 115 -1.26 -13.05 31.49
CA VAL A 115 -0.92 -12.98 32.93
C VAL A 115 -1.96 -13.80 33.67
#